data_AF-A0A0X3P469-F1
#
_entry.id   AF-A0A0X3P469-F1
#
_cell.length_a   1.000
_cell.length_b   1.000
_cell.length_c   1.000
_cell.angle_alpha   90.00
_cell.angle_beta   90.00
_cell.angle_gamma   90.00
#
_symmetry.space_group_name_H-M   'P 1'
#
loop_
_entity.id
_entity.type
_entity.pdbx_description
1 polymer ?
#
loop_
_entity_poly.entity_id
_entity_poly.type
_entity_poly.pdbx_seq_one_letter_code
_entity_poly.pdbx_strand_id
1 'polypeptide(L)'
;MTRDRRIVIPLRLPLPRSLRIHVIAWDHDAISANDLIGEFSLEGKLQYFLQEERNLRPRKRCSSSISMELELKCRENWFGKLCETYCNPFNNSFTCDENGNVICFPGYFGPSCTRKDYCYLEPCVENAQCENTDVGYKCICDGRDGMG
;
A
#
# COMPACT_ATOMS: atom_id res chain seq x y z
N MET A 1 -3.97 32.58 -1.98
CA MET A 1 -2.64 31.91 -1.99
C MET A 1 -2.67 30.82 -0.94
N THR A 2 -2.87 29.57 -1.34
CA THR A 2 -2.74 28.41 -0.45
C THR A 2 -1.28 28.27 -0.06
N ARG A 3 -0.94 28.54 1.21
CA ARG A 3 0.38 28.21 1.77
C ARG A 3 0.45 26.70 1.85
N ASP A 4 1.03 26.06 0.84
CA ASP A 4 1.28 24.63 0.90
C ASP A 4 2.34 24.38 1.99
N ARG A 5 1.95 23.62 3.01
CA ARG A 5 2.78 23.31 4.18
C ARG A 5 3.52 21.99 4.02
N ARG A 6 3.35 21.30 2.88
CA ARG A 6 3.93 19.98 2.62
C ARG A 6 5.11 20.09 1.66
N ILE A 7 6.18 19.39 1.98
CA ILE A 7 7.33 19.20 1.08
C ILE A 7 7.24 17.79 0.53
N VAL A 8 7.03 17.66 -0.79
CA VAL A 8 6.92 16.37 -1.47
C VAL A 8 8.26 16.00 -2.11
N ILE A 9 8.83 14.87 -1.69
CA ILE A 9 10.10 14.36 -2.22
C ILE A 9 9.82 13.08 -3.03
N PRO A 10 9.96 13.11 -4.37
CA PRO A 10 9.75 11.91 -5.18
C PRO A 10 10.90 10.92 -4.98
N LEU A 11 10.56 9.70 -4.60
CA LEU A 11 11.52 8.62 -4.40
C LEU A 11 11.92 8.00 -5.74
N ARG A 12 13.22 8.06 -6.05
CA ARG A 12 13.84 7.44 -7.24
C ARG A 12 14.59 6.14 -6.91
N LEU A 13 14.78 5.85 -5.63
CA LEU A 13 15.46 4.68 -5.11
C LEU A 13 14.57 3.98 -4.07
N PRO A 14 14.81 2.70 -3.75
CA PRO A 14 14.13 2.01 -2.65
C PRO A 14 14.26 2.78 -1.34
N LEU A 15 13.27 2.61 -0.47
CA LEU A 15 13.25 3.27 0.83
C LEU A 15 14.48 2.89 1.68
N PRO A 16 15.20 3.87 2.23
CA PRO A 16 16.33 3.57 3.10
C PRO A 16 15.86 3.05 4.46
N ARG A 17 16.69 2.25 5.13
CA ARG A 17 16.38 1.75 6.49
C ARG A 17 16.45 2.84 7.56
N SER A 18 17.26 3.86 7.32
CA SER A 18 17.48 5.00 8.21
C SER A 18 17.46 6.31 7.44
N LEU A 19 17.03 7.38 8.10
CA LEU A 19 17.00 8.73 7.57
C LEU A 19 17.81 9.65 8.48
N ARG A 20 18.49 10.61 7.86
CA ARG A 20 18.99 11.82 8.51
C ARG A 20 18.20 12.98 7.95
N ILE A 21 17.43 13.64 8.81
CA ILE A 21 16.64 14.81 8.46
C ILE A 21 17.38 16.04 8.96
N HIS A 22 17.58 17.00 8.07
CA HIS A 22 18.21 18.29 8.34
C HIS A 22 17.30 19.39 7.82
N VAL A 23 16.88 20.29 8.70
CA VAL A 23 15.96 21.39 8.39
C VAL A 23 16.63 22.71 8.76
N ILE A 24 16.62 23.65 7.83
CA ILE A 24 17.15 25.00 8.02
C ILE A 24 16.00 25.98 7.80
N ALA A 25 15.68 26.77 8.82
CA ALA A 25 14.65 27.81 8.77
C ALA A 25 15.32 29.18 8.60
N TRP A 26 14.91 29.90 7.56
CA TRP A 26 15.39 31.24 7.23
C TRP A 26 14.23 32.22 7.32
N ASP A 27 14.50 33.42 7.83
CA ASP A 27 13.58 34.55 7.76
C ASP A 27 13.78 35.25 6.42
N HIS A 28 12.69 35.64 5.78
CA HIS A 28 12.72 36.26 4.46
C HIS A 28 11.89 37.54 4.46
N ASP A 29 12.62 38.66 4.51
CA ASP A 29 12.08 40.00 4.52
C ASP A 29 12.41 40.76 3.23
N ALA A 30 11.61 41.78 2.91
CA ALA A 30 11.77 42.59 1.70
C ALA A 30 12.85 43.67 1.81
N ILE A 31 13.36 43.94 3.03
CA ILE A 31 14.14 45.16 3.34
C ILE A 31 15.52 44.82 3.94
N SER A 32 15.67 43.64 4.54
CA SER A 32 16.91 43.13 5.11
C SER A 32 17.36 41.88 4.38
N ALA A 33 18.65 41.55 4.50
CA ALA A 33 19.14 40.25 4.06
C ALA A 33 18.51 39.13 4.90
N ASN A 34 18.18 38.02 4.26
CA ASN A 34 17.64 36.82 4.92
C ASN A 34 18.60 36.34 6.01
N ASP A 35 18.09 36.17 7.22
CA ASP A 35 18.83 35.67 8.37
C ASP A 35 18.29 34.33 8.88
N LEU A 36 19.14 33.64 9.64
CA LEU A 36 18.88 32.26 10.06
C LEU A 36 18.02 32.24 11.32
N ILE A 37 16.82 31.65 11.24
CA ILE A 37 15.97 31.38 12.41
C ILE A 37 16.53 30.20 13.20
N GLY A 38 16.92 29.11 12.52
CA GLY A 38 17.47 27.95 13.19
C GLY A 38 17.84 26.78 12.29
N GLU A 39 18.72 25.92 12.82
CA GLU A 39 19.15 24.67 12.21
C GLU A 39 18.79 23.49 13.10
N PHE A 40 18.10 22.52 12.53
CA PHE A 40 17.48 21.40 13.23
C PHE A 40 17.90 20.08 12.57
N SER A 41 18.22 19.06 13.36
CA SER A 41 18.65 17.77 12.83
C SER A 41 18.19 16.60 13.68
N LEU A 42 17.75 15.52 13.03
CA LEU A 42 17.42 14.25 13.68
C LEU A 42 17.83 13.09 12.79
N GLU A 43 18.34 12.01 13.37
CA GLU A 43 18.72 10.78 12.67
C GLU A 43 18.10 9.57 13.36
N GLY A 44 17.61 8.61 12.58
CA GLY A 44 16.92 7.45 13.11
C GLY A 44 16.46 6.47 12.02
N LYS A 45 15.77 5.41 12.45
CA LYS A 45 15.18 4.43 11.52
C LYS A 45 14.00 5.05 10.77
N LEU A 46 13.79 4.69 9.51
CA LEU A 46 12.65 5.17 8.72
C LEU A 46 11.31 4.92 9.42
N GLN A 47 11.11 3.71 9.95
CA GLN A 47 9.89 3.33 10.66
C GLN A 47 9.62 4.20 11.90
N TYR A 48 10.67 4.69 12.56
CA TYR A 48 10.52 5.62 13.68
C TYR A 48 9.96 6.98 13.20
N PHE A 49 10.36 7.47 12.04
CA PHE A 49 9.82 8.71 11.49
C PHE A 49 8.38 8.60 10.97
N LEU A 50 7.97 7.41 10.49
CA LEU A 50 6.64 7.18 9.91
C LEU A 50 5.53 6.91 10.95
N GLN A 51 5.86 6.82 12.24
CA GLN A 51 4.90 6.42 13.28
C GLN A 51 4.10 7.57 13.88
N GLU A 52 4.71 8.74 14.07
CA GLU A 52 4.11 9.89 14.76
C GLU A 52 4.96 11.15 14.48
N GLU A 53 4.44 12.30 14.90
CA GLU A 53 5.11 13.60 14.78
C GLU A 53 6.46 13.63 15.51
N ARG A 54 7.44 14.32 14.89
CA ARG A 54 8.80 14.48 15.40
C ARG A 54 9.09 15.94 15.68
N ASN A 55 9.33 16.21 16.96
CA ASN A 55 9.89 17.47 17.43
C ASN A 55 11.40 17.46 17.18
N LEU A 56 11.90 18.39 16.37
CA LEU A 56 13.32 18.54 16.15
C LEU A 56 13.89 19.59 17.11
N ARG A 57 15.07 19.28 17.64
CA ARG A 57 15.78 20.17 18.56
C ARG A 57 16.79 21.03 17.79
N PRO A 58 16.92 22.31 18.14
CA PRO A 58 17.89 23.19 17.49
C PRO A 58 19.32 22.76 17.85
N ARG A 59 20.23 22.85 16.88
CA ARG A 59 21.67 22.55 17.08
C ARG A 59 22.38 23.57 18.00
N LYS A 60 21.86 24.80 18.07
CA LYS A 60 22.30 25.85 18.99
C LYS A 60 21.20 26.10 20.05
N ARG A 61 21.56 26.61 21.24
CA ARG A 61 20.59 27.01 22.28
C ARG A 61 19.79 28.24 21.82
N CYS A 62 18.82 28.04 20.95
CA CYS A 62 17.79 28.99 20.56
C CYS A 62 16.43 28.45 21.03
N SER A 63 15.49 29.33 21.41
CA SER A 63 14.16 28.94 21.93
C SER A 63 13.17 28.49 20.85
N SER A 64 13.64 28.29 19.62
CA SER A 64 12.83 27.84 18.49
C SER A 64 12.63 26.34 18.51
N SER A 65 11.41 25.87 18.30
CA SER A 65 11.08 24.47 18.05
C SER A 65 10.43 24.31 16.69
N ILE A 66 10.69 23.17 16.04
CA ILE A 66 9.96 22.76 14.84
C ILE A 66 9.49 21.33 15.03
N SER A 67 8.27 21.06 14.56
CA SER A 67 7.73 19.71 14.47
C SER A 67 7.50 19.34 13.01
N MET A 68 7.62 18.06 12.70
CA MET A 68 7.28 17.53 11.39
C MET A 68 6.62 16.16 11.50
N GLU A 69 5.76 15.87 10.54
CA GLU A 69 5.20 14.54 10.30
C GLU A 69 5.75 14.03 8.97
N LEU A 70 6.23 12.78 8.94
CA LEU A 70 6.66 12.13 7.72
C LEU A 70 5.56 11.18 7.25
N GLU A 71 4.96 11.49 6.11
CA GLU A 71 3.98 10.63 5.45
C GLU A 71 4.65 9.92 4.25
N LEU A 72 4.52 8.60 4.18
CA LEU A 72 4.90 7.81 3.01
C LEU A 72 3.65 7.54 2.17
N LYS A 73 3.62 8.07 0.95
CA LYS A 73 2.57 7.78 -0.01
C LYS A 73 3.04 6.77 -1.03
N CYS A 74 2.37 5.63 -1.10
CA CYS A 74 2.67 4.59 -2.08
C CYS A 74 2.24 4.98 -3.49
N ARG A 75 2.92 4.40 -4.49
CA ARG A 75 2.46 4.44 -5.87
C ARG A 75 1.21 3.57 -6.02
N GLU A 76 0.50 3.77 -7.12
CA GLU A 76 -0.64 2.92 -7.48
C GLU A 76 -0.25 1.43 -7.45
N ASN A 77 -1.14 0.60 -6.90
CA ASN A 77 -0.96 -0.85 -6.74
C ASN A 77 0.16 -1.29 -5.77
N TRP A 78 0.77 -0.35 -5.05
CA TRP A 78 1.72 -0.66 -3.97
C TRP A 78 1.09 -0.37 -2.61
N PHE A 79 1.27 -1.30 -1.69
CA PHE A 79 0.66 -1.35 -0.37
C PHE A 79 1.71 -1.71 0.69
N GLY A 80 1.28 -1.70 1.94
CA GLY A 80 2.14 -1.94 3.09
C GLY A 80 2.73 -0.65 3.66
N LYS A 81 3.31 -0.75 4.86
CA LYS A 81 3.81 0.41 5.61
C LYS A 81 5.04 1.05 4.97
N LEU A 82 5.72 0.33 4.08
CA LEU A 82 6.91 0.74 3.35
C LEU A 82 6.71 0.59 1.83
N CYS A 83 5.47 0.52 1.35
CA CYS A 83 5.16 0.31 -0.07
C CYS A 83 5.92 -0.88 -0.68
N GLU A 84 6.01 -1.99 0.07
CA GLU A 84 6.78 -3.17 -0.27
C GLU A 84 5.94 -4.27 -0.94
N THR A 85 4.61 -4.21 -0.82
CA THR A 85 3.69 -5.21 -1.35
C THR A 85 3.05 -4.70 -2.62
N TYR A 86 3.25 -5.41 -3.73
CA TYR A 86 2.59 -5.08 -5.00
C TYR A 86 1.36 -5.97 -5.24
N CYS A 87 0.22 -5.36 -5.53
CA CYS A 87 -1.01 -6.06 -5.87
C CYS A 87 -1.81 -5.27 -6.90
N ASN A 88 -2.02 -5.86 -8.08
CA ASN A 88 -2.74 -5.23 -9.18
C ASN A 88 -3.75 -6.23 -9.76
N PRO A 89 -5.05 -6.08 -9.48
CA PRO A 89 -6.10 -6.96 -9.99
C PRO A 89 -6.35 -6.70 -11.47
N PHE A 90 -5.49 -7.26 -12.32
CA PHE A 90 -5.55 -7.09 -13.78
C PHE A 90 -6.56 -8.00 -14.47
N ASN A 91 -7.03 -9.04 -13.78
CA ASN A 91 -8.06 -9.95 -14.24
C ASN A 91 -9.18 -10.05 -13.20
N ASN A 92 -10.40 -10.36 -13.64
CA ASN A 92 -11.56 -10.50 -12.75
C ASN A 92 -11.53 -11.82 -11.95
N SER A 93 -10.37 -12.23 -11.44
CA SER A 93 -10.24 -13.42 -10.58
C SER A 93 -9.81 -13.12 -9.15
N PHE A 94 -9.36 -11.89 -8.86
CA PHE A 94 -8.99 -11.47 -7.52
C PHE A 94 -9.13 -9.97 -7.28
N THR A 95 -9.06 -9.60 -6.00
CA THR A 95 -8.89 -8.23 -5.52
C THR A 95 -7.76 -8.17 -4.49
N CYS A 96 -7.42 -6.97 -4.03
CA CYS A 96 -6.39 -6.73 -3.01
C CYS A 96 -7.05 -6.20 -1.73
N ASP A 97 -6.58 -6.65 -0.57
CA ASP A 97 -6.95 -6.02 0.70
C ASP A 97 -6.19 -4.70 0.94
N GLU A 98 -6.44 -4.05 2.09
CA GLU A 98 -5.77 -2.80 2.48
C GLU A 98 -4.24 -2.91 2.62
N ASN A 99 -3.72 -4.12 2.81
CA ASN A 99 -2.30 -4.41 2.94
C ASN A 99 -1.68 -4.92 1.61
N GLY A 100 -2.49 -5.05 0.56
CA GLY A 100 -2.09 -5.60 -0.74
C GLY A 100 -2.05 -7.12 -0.79
N ASN A 101 -2.66 -7.83 0.18
CA ASN A 101 -2.78 -9.29 0.09
C ASN A 101 -3.82 -9.64 -0.97
N VAL A 102 -3.51 -10.67 -1.76
CA VAL A 102 -4.41 -11.18 -2.81
C VAL A 102 -5.60 -11.91 -2.18
N ILE A 103 -6.81 -11.52 -2.57
CA ILE A 103 -8.07 -12.17 -2.22
C ILE A 103 -8.71 -12.69 -3.50
N CYS A 104 -8.82 -14.02 -3.63
CA CYS A 104 -9.50 -14.62 -4.78
C CYS A 104 -11.00 -14.35 -4.74
N PHE A 105 -11.59 -14.07 -5.91
CA PHE A 105 -13.03 -14.05 -6.04
C PHE A 105 -13.62 -15.47 -5.92
N PRO A 106 -14.91 -15.60 -5.58
CA PRO A 106 -15.56 -16.90 -5.53
C PRO A 106 -15.39 -17.68 -6.84
N GLY A 107 -15.09 -18.98 -6.72
CA GLY A 107 -14.77 -19.84 -7.86
C GLY A 107 -13.33 -19.77 -8.35
N TYR A 108 -12.46 -18.96 -7.72
CA TYR A 108 -11.04 -18.90 -8.02
C TYR A 108 -10.20 -19.25 -6.79
N PHE A 109 -9.03 -19.85 -7.01
CA PHE A 109 -8.14 -20.26 -5.93
C PHE A 109 -6.66 -20.38 -6.35
N GLY A 110 -5.81 -20.70 -5.38
CA GLY A 110 -4.37 -20.77 -5.51
C GLY A 110 -3.67 -19.43 -5.28
N PRO A 111 -2.33 -19.40 -5.21
CA PRO A 111 -1.57 -18.20 -4.80
C PRO A 111 -1.79 -16.97 -5.69
N SER A 112 -2.13 -17.16 -6.96
CA SER A 112 -2.38 -16.11 -7.95
C SER A 112 -3.84 -16.03 -8.40
N CYS A 113 -4.75 -16.79 -7.76
CA CYS A 113 -6.17 -16.86 -8.14
C CYS A 113 -6.40 -17.17 -9.63
N THR A 114 -5.51 -17.95 -10.24
CA THR A 114 -5.62 -18.33 -11.66
C THR A 114 -6.26 -19.71 -11.84
N ARG A 115 -6.37 -20.50 -10.76
CA ARG A 115 -7.07 -21.79 -10.80
C ARG A 115 -8.55 -21.55 -10.59
N LYS A 116 -9.36 -22.32 -11.30
CA LYS A 116 -10.81 -22.22 -11.30
C LYS A 116 -11.43 -23.43 -10.64
N ASP A 117 -12.43 -23.18 -9.80
CA ASP A 117 -13.39 -24.19 -9.39
C ASP A 117 -14.52 -24.16 -10.41
N TYR A 118 -14.43 -25.04 -11.41
CA TYR A 118 -15.40 -25.13 -12.48
C TYR A 118 -16.76 -25.59 -11.97
N CYS A 119 -16.82 -26.42 -10.92
CA CYS A 119 -18.08 -26.80 -10.29
C CYS A 119 -18.78 -25.63 -9.60
N TYR A 120 -18.03 -24.66 -9.08
CA TYR A 120 -18.58 -23.43 -8.54
C TYR A 120 -19.06 -22.48 -9.66
N LEU A 121 -18.24 -22.29 -10.70
CA LEU A 121 -18.48 -21.32 -11.77
C LEU A 121 -19.53 -21.79 -12.78
N GLU A 122 -19.57 -23.09 -13.05
CA GLU A 122 -20.41 -23.75 -14.05
C GLU A 122 -21.10 -24.96 -13.40
N PRO A 123 -22.00 -24.74 -12.41
CA PRO A 123 -22.63 -25.82 -11.68
C PRO A 123 -23.46 -26.73 -12.60
N CYS A 124 -23.43 -28.03 -12.31
CA CYS A 124 -24.26 -29.01 -12.99
C CYS A 124 -25.76 -28.77 -12.70
N VAL A 125 -26.62 -29.38 -13.52
CA VAL A 125 -28.08 -29.41 -13.27
C VAL A 125 -28.38 -30.01 -11.90
N GLU A 126 -29.55 -29.68 -11.34
CA GLU A 126 -29.99 -30.23 -10.05
C GLU A 126 -29.92 -31.76 -10.06
N ASN A 127 -29.43 -32.34 -8.96
CA ASN A 127 -29.21 -33.78 -8.73
C ASN A 127 -28.05 -34.42 -9.52
N ALA A 128 -27.33 -33.69 -10.38
CA ALA A 128 -26.08 -34.18 -10.94
C ALA A 128 -24.90 -33.89 -10.00
N GLN A 129 -24.01 -34.85 -9.82
CA GLN A 129 -22.79 -34.67 -9.05
C GLN A 129 -21.71 -34.03 -9.94
N CYS A 130 -21.07 -32.96 -9.44
CA CYS A 130 -19.97 -32.31 -10.13
C CYS A 130 -18.60 -32.79 -9.65
N GLU A 131 -17.69 -33.06 -10.58
CA GLU A 131 -16.29 -33.37 -10.32
C GLU A 131 -15.39 -32.37 -11.06
N ASN A 132 -14.57 -31.61 -10.33
CA ASN A 132 -13.55 -30.73 -10.91
C ASN A 132 -12.43 -31.55 -11.57
N THR A 133 -11.89 -31.04 -12.67
CA THR A 133 -10.74 -31.61 -13.38
C THR A 133 -9.70 -30.52 -13.67
N ASP A 134 -8.51 -30.90 -14.15
CA ASP A 134 -7.44 -29.94 -14.45
C ASP A 134 -7.79 -28.94 -15.56
N VAL A 135 -8.76 -29.27 -16.42
CA VAL A 135 -9.12 -28.48 -17.61
C VAL A 135 -10.61 -28.09 -17.66
N GLY A 136 -11.38 -28.38 -16.62
CA GLY A 136 -12.84 -28.17 -16.61
C GLY A 136 -13.55 -28.93 -15.50
N TYR A 137 -14.75 -29.42 -15.78
CA TYR A 137 -15.56 -30.22 -14.86
C TYR A 137 -16.29 -31.37 -15.58
N LYS A 138 -16.75 -32.36 -14.81
CA LYS A 138 -17.63 -33.43 -15.27
C LYS A 138 -18.92 -33.43 -14.44
N CYS A 139 -20.05 -33.56 -15.10
CA CYS A 139 -21.35 -33.82 -14.46
C CYS A 139 -21.69 -35.29 -14.58
N ILE A 140 -21.95 -35.93 -13.45
CA ILE A 140 -22.28 -37.35 -13.37
C ILE A 140 -23.73 -37.45 -12.88
N CYS A 141 -24.60 -37.99 -13.73
CA CYS A 141 -25.98 -38.29 -13.36
C CYS A 141 -26.07 -39.75 -12.91
N ASP A 142 -26.88 -40.03 -11.90
CA ASP A 142 -27.17 -41.38 -11.40
C ASP A 142 -28.27 -42.11 -12.21
N GLY A 143 -28.65 -41.57 -13.37
CA GLY A 143 -29.57 -42.20 -14.31
C GLY A 143 -31.03 -42.26 -13.84
N ARG A 144 -31.41 -41.48 -12.83
CA ARG A 144 -32.83 -41.26 -12.50
C ARG A 144 -33.43 -40.20 -13.42
N ASP A 145 -33.39 -40.46 -14.71
CA ASP A 145 -34.22 -39.72 -15.66
C ASP A 145 -35.68 -39.96 -15.25
N GLY A 146 -36.39 -38.85 -14.98
CA GLY A 146 -37.78 -38.87 -14.58
C GLY A 146 -38.63 -39.60 -15.62
N MET A 147 -39.28 -40.68 -15.19
CA MET A 147 -40.56 -41.08 -15.78
C MET A 147 -41.58 -40.01 -15.35
N GLY A 148 -41.89 -39.09 -16.26
CA GLY A 148 -42.94 -38.08 -16.12
C GLY A 148 -43.64 -37.88 -17.46
#